data_AF-A0A9D3VRQ6-F1
#
_entry.id   AF-A0A9D3VRQ6-F1
#
_cell.length_a   1.000
_cell.length_b   1.000
_cell.length_c   1.000
_cell.angle_alpha   90.00
_cell.angle_beta   90.00
_cell.angle_gamma   90.00
#
_symmetry.space_group_name_H-M   'P 1'
#
loop_
_entity.id
_entity.type
_entity.pdbx_description
1 polymer ?
#
loop_
_entity_poly.entity_id
_entity_poly.type
_entity_poly.pdbx_seq_one_letter_code
_entity_poly.pdbx_strand_id
1 'polypeptide(L)' 'MKIKGYCDNLSSCGEIISEHEHVTAILNGLSPEYESVTMIITASQVPYNVQGP' A
#
# COMPACT_ATOMS: atom_id res chain seq x y z
N MET A 1 2.89 -34.95 3.79
CA MET A 1 2.01 -34.59 4.92
C MET A 1 1.17 -33.40 4.54
N LYS A 2 -0.16 -33.52 4.48
CA LYS A 2 -1.07 -32.42 4.09
C LYS A 2 -1.01 -31.23 5.07
N ILE A 3 -0.88 -31.51 6.37
CA ILE A 3 -0.81 -30.49 7.43
C ILE A 3 0.35 -29.52 7.22
N LYS A 4 1.55 -30.03 6.91
CA LYS A 4 2.73 -29.19 6.64
C LYS A 4 2.47 -28.20 5.50
N GLY A 5 1.87 -28.66 4.40
CA GLY A 5 1.53 -27.79 3.27
C GLY A 5 0.54 -26.70 3.63
N TYR A 6 -0.45 -26.96 4.50
CA TYR A 6 -1.35 -25.91 4.98
C TYR A 6 -0.63 -24.89 5.88
N CYS A 7 0.22 -25.34 6.78
CA CYS A 7 1.01 -24.45 7.64
C CYS A 7 1.98 -23.57 6.84
N ASP A 8 2.67 -24.13 5.85
CA ASP A 8 3.59 -23.40 4.98
C ASP A 8 2.84 -22.31 4.20
N ASN A 9 1.68 -22.63 3.62
CA ASN A 9 0.83 -21.64 2.93
C ASN A 9 0.30 -20.56 3.89
N LEU A 10 -0.17 -20.94 5.08
CA LEU A 10 -0.67 -19.97 6.06
C LEU A 10 0.43 -19.06 6.61
N SER A 11 1.67 -19.53 6.69
CA SER A 11 2.81 -18.69 7.10
C SER A 11 3.15 -17.61 6.08
N SER A 12 2.77 -17.80 4.80
CA SER A 12 2.90 -16.76 3.77
C SER A 12 1.75 -15.75 3.79
N CYS A 13 0.63 -16.07 4.44
CA CYS A 13 -0.51 -15.16 4.56
C CYS A 13 -0.24 -14.14 5.68
N GLY A 14 -0.14 -12.85 5.33
CA GLY A 14 0.07 -11.77 6.28
C GLY A 14 1.51 -11.27 6.37
N GLU A 15 2.31 -11.42 5.31
CA GLU A 15 3.55 -10.67 5.18
C GLU A 15 3.30 -9.19 5.44
N ILE A 16 4.20 -8.59 6.23
CA ILE A 16 4.13 -7.16 6.57
C ILE A 16 4.38 -6.39 5.28
N ILE A 17 3.31 -5.80 4.77
CA ILE A 17 3.37 -4.88 3.63
C ILE A 17 4.15 -3.65 4.08
N SER A 18 5.11 -3.20 3.27
CA SER A 18 5.81 -1.95 3.57
C SER A 18 4.85 -0.77 3.53
N GLU A 19 5.16 0.31 4.24
CA GLU A 19 4.35 1.53 4.22
C GLU A 19 4.13 2.05 2.79
N HIS A 20 5.17 1.97 1.95
CA HIS A 20 5.10 2.39 0.55
C HIS A 20 4.12 1.55 -0.28
N GLU A 21 4.17 0.22 -0.14
CA GLU A 21 3.24 -0.70 -0.82
C GLU A 21 1.81 -0.50 -0.31
N HIS A 22 1.63 -0.25 0.99
CA HIS A 22 0.33 0.03 1.59
C HIS A 22 -0.28 1.31 1.01
N VAL A 23 0.48 2.41 0.99
CA VAL A 23 0.04 3.69 0.41
C VAL A 23 -0.29 3.53 -1.07
N THR A 24 0.55 2.82 -1.82
CA THR A 24 0.33 2.57 -3.26
C THR A 24 -0.95 1.77 -3.51
N ALA A 25 -1.22 0.73 -2.71
CA ALA A 25 -2.44 -0.05 -2.82
C ALA A 25 -3.71 0.78 -2.57
N ILE A 26 -3.66 1.71 -1.60
CA ILE A 26 -4.76 2.66 -1.35
C ILE A 26 -4.97 3.57 -2.55
N LEU A 27 -3.90 4.21 -3.04
CA LEU A 27 -4.00 5.18 -4.14
C LEU A 27 -4.51 4.54 -5.44
N ASN A 28 -4.07 3.32 -5.75
CA ASN A 28 -4.52 2.56 -6.91
C ASN A 28 -5.99 2.10 -6.81
N GLY A 29 -6.54 2.03 -5.59
CA GLY A 29 -7.93 1.65 -5.35
C GLY A 29 -8.92 2.83 -5.41
N LEU A 30 -8.44 4.06 -5.58
CA LEU A 30 -9.29 5.23 -5.68
C LEU A 30 -9.98 5.31 -7.04
N SER A 31 -11.16 5.91 -7.05
CA SER A 31 -11.90 6.17 -8.28
C SER A 31 -11.18 7.18 -9.19
N PRO A 32 -11.43 7.17 -10.52
CA PRO A 32 -10.71 8.01 -11.48
C PRO A 32 -10.80 9.52 -11.24
N GLU A 33 -11.83 10.02 -10.56
CA GLU A 33 -11.97 11.43 -10.21
C GLU A 33 -10.82 11.96 -9.32
N TYR A 34 -10.06 11.06 -8.66
CA TYR A 34 -8.91 11.41 -7.84
C TYR A 34 -7.55 11.28 -8.57
N GLU A 35 -7.52 10.91 -9.86
CA GLU A 35 -6.26 10.73 -10.62
C GLU A 35 -5.34 11.95 -10.57
N SER A 36 -5.90 13.15 -10.73
CA SER A 36 -5.12 14.39 -10.69
C SER A 36 -4.44 14.61 -9.34
N VAL A 37 -5.13 14.29 -8.24
CA VAL A 37 -4.62 14.46 -6.87
C VAL A 37 -3.59 13.38 -6.53
N THR A 38 -3.87 12.14 -6.89
CA THR A 38 -2.93 11.02 -6.70
C THR A 38 -1.64 11.23 -7.48
N MET A 39 -1.70 11.77 -8.70
CA MET A 39 -0.52 12.13 -9.51
C MET A 39 0.33 13.21 -8.82
N ILE A 40 -0.29 14.26 -8.29
CA ILE A 40 0.45 15.34 -7.60
C ILE A 40 1.15 14.82 -6.34
N ILE A 41 0.46 14.00 -5.54
CA ILE A 41 1.00 13.48 -4.29
C ILE A 41 2.14 12.47 -4.56
N THR A 42 1.99 11.61 -5.57
CA THR A 42 3.01 10.60 -5.93
C THR A 42 4.22 11.20 -6.64
N ALA A 43 4.07 12.31 -7.36
CA ALA A 43 5.18 13.00 -8.00
C ALA A 43 6.02 13.86 -7.03
N SER A 44 5.48 14.17 -5.84
CA SER A 44 6.19 14.96 -4.84
C SER A 44 7.32 14.15 -4.20
N GLN A 45 8.55 14.68 -4.25
CA GLN A 45 9.68 14.12 -3.49
C GLN A 45 9.69 14.58 -2.02
N VAL A 46 8.80 15.51 -1.66
CA VAL A 46 8.66 16.01 -0.29
C VAL A 46 7.47 15.29 0.37
N PRO A 47 7.68 14.62 1.52
CA PRO A 47 6.59 14.04 2.28
C PRO A 47 5.56 15.12 2.62
N TYR A 48 4.29 14.86 2.30
CA TYR A 48 3.21 15.76 2.70
C TYR A 48 3.03 15.69 4.22
N ASN A 49 3.46 16.73 4.94
CA ASN A 49 3.23 16.87 6.37
C ASN A 49 1.88 17.58 6.59
N VAL A 50 0.94 16.90 7.28
CA VAL A 50 -0.35 17.48 7.69
C VAL A 50 -0.21 18.54 8.79
N GLN A 51 0.96 18.63 9.41
CA GLN A 51 1.31 19.74 10.29
C GLN A 51 1.70 20.92 9.40
N GLY A 52 0.74 21.83 9.19
CA GLY A 52 0.94 23.07 8.46
C GLY A 52 2.06 23.95 9.05
N PRO A 53 2.42 25.04 8.34
CA PRO A 53 3.47 25.96 8.79
C PRO A 53 3.21 26.59 10.17
#